data_AF-A0A1J5SAW2-F1
#
_entry.id   AF-A0A1J5SAW2-F1
#
_cell.length_a   1.000
_cell.length_b   1.000
_cell.length_c   1.000
_cell.angle_alpha   90.00
_cell.angle_beta   90.00
_cell.angle_gamma   90.00
#
_symmetry.space_group_name_H-M   'P 1'
#
loop_
_entity.id
_entity.type
_entity.pdbx_description
1 polymer ?
#
loop_
_entity_poly.entity_id
_entity_poly.type
_entity_poly.pdbx_seq_one_letter_code
_entity_poly.pdbx_strand_id
1 'polypeptide(L)'
;MQKRDYHKYELKKGNKLLYVGITNDPERREDEHKNDKRFGHMNIIGNATTKEGAEKWETERLKQYADNHNGKLPPKNKTSNGK
;
A
#
# COMPACT_ATOMS: atom_id res chain seq x y z
N MET A 1 -15.92 -5.88 18.67
CA MET A 1 -15.19 -4.80 17.96
C MET A 1 -14.07 -5.45 17.15
N GLN A 2 -13.98 -5.20 15.85
CA GLN A 2 -12.80 -5.63 15.07
C GLN A 2 -11.59 -4.79 15.52
N LYS A 3 -10.43 -5.43 15.70
CA LYS A 3 -9.22 -4.72 16.12
C LYS A 3 -8.74 -3.77 15.01
N ARG A 4 -8.27 -2.59 15.42
CA ARG A 4 -7.84 -1.50 14.52
C ARG A 4 -6.32 -1.41 14.51
N ASP A 5 -5.70 -2.48 14.03
CA ASP A 5 -4.24 -2.63 14.08
C ASP A 5 -3.62 -2.60 12.67
N TYR A 6 -4.43 -2.41 11.62
CA TYR A 6 -3.93 -2.37 10.25
C TYR A 6 -3.65 -0.94 9.80
N HIS A 7 -2.44 -0.74 9.30
CA HIS A 7 -1.96 0.47 8.68
C HIS A 7 -2.03 0.34 7.16
N LYS A 8 -2.41 1.45 6.53
CA LYS A 8 -2.45 1.64 5.09
C LYS A 8 -1.18 2.37 4.68
N TYR A 9 -0.50 1.94 3.62
CA TYR A 9 0.75 2.58 3.21
C TYR A 9 0.96 2.62 1.70
N GLU A 10 1.83 3.54 1.32
CA GLU A 10 2.31 3.74 -0.04
C GLU A 10 3.83 3.69 -0.06
N LEU A 11 4.42 2.92 -0.98
CA LEU A 11 5.85 3.04 -1.27
C LEU A 11 6.04 4.02 -2.41
N LYS A 12 6.83 5.07 -2.18
CA LYS A 12 7.13 6.09 -3.19
C LYS A 12 8.61 6.17 -3.46
N LYS A 13 8.95 6.58 -4.69
CA LYS A 13 10.30 7.00 -5.05
C LYS A 13 10.20 8.33 -5.80
N GLY A 14 10.62 9.40 -5.13
CA GLY A 14 10.28 10.76 -5.56
C GLY A 14 8.76 10.93 -5.66
N ASN A 15 8.28 11.49 -6.77
CA ASN A 15 6.85 11.71 -7.01
C ASN A 15 6.10 10.46 -7.53
N LYS A 16 6.79 9.33 -7.70
CA LYS A 16 6.20 8.12 -8.29
C LYS A 16 5.73 7.16 -7.21
N LEU A 17 4.43 6.82 -7.26
CA LEU A 17 3.86 5.71 -6.49
C LEU A 17 4.33 4.39 -7.08
N LEU A 18 5.00 3.57 -6.27
CA LEU A 18 5.53 2.27 -6.68
C LEU A 18 4.67 1.12 -6.20
N TYR A 19 4.17 1.23 -4.97
CA TYR A 19 3.38 0.18 -4.34
C TYR A 19 2.33 0.75 -3.41
N VAL A 20 1.18 0.09 -3.31
CA VAL A 20 0.13 0.32 -2.32
C VAL A 20 -0.11 -0.99 -1.59
N GLY A 21 -0.22 -0.93 -0.26
CA GLY A 21 -0.54 -2.10 0.54
C GLY A 21 -0.98 -1.77 1.95
N ILE A 22 -1.28 -2.82 2.70
CA ILE A 22 -1.67 -2.77 4.10
C ILE A 22 -0.78 -3.68 4.95
N THR A 23 -0.61 -3.34 6.22
CA THR A 23 0.19 -4.13 7.17
C THR A 23 -0.27 -3.89 8.59
N ASN A 24 -0.16 -4.89 9.45
CA ASN A 24 -0.31 -4.71 10.90
C ASN A 24 1.00 -4.31 11.60
N ASP A 25 2.11 -4.33 10.85
CA ASP A 25 3.45 -4.02 11.34
C ASP A 25 4.19 -3.22 10.26
N PRO A 26 4.16 -1.87 10.32
CA PRO A 26 4.80 -1.01 9.32
C PRO A 26 6.32 -1.15 9.28
N GLU A 27 6.96 -1.22 10.44
CA GLU A 27 8.42 -1.22 10.56
C GLU A 27 9.00 -2.51 9.96
N ARG A 28 8.46 -3.67 10.36
CA ARG A 28 8.86 -4.96 9.78
C ARG A 28 8.61 -4.99 8.28
N ARG A 29 7.48 -4.45 7.83
CA ARG A 29 7.10 -4.47 6.41
C ARG A 29 7.98 -3.55 5.57
N GLU A 30 8.41 -2.41 6.12
CA GLU A 30 9.35 -1.53 5.45
C GLU A 30 10.70 -2.23 5.26
N ASP A 31 11.20 -2.91 6.27
CA ASP A 31 12.47 -3.66 6.19
C ASP A 31 12.43 -4.80 5.17
N GLU A 32 11.33 -5.57 5.15
CA GLU A 32 11.09 -6.59 4.11
C GLU A 32 11.13 -5.98 2.70
N HIS A 33 10.48 -4.84 2.49
CA HIS A 33 10.51 -4.17 1.19
C HIS A 33 11.87 -3.58 0.87
N LYS A 34 12.70 -3.16 1.85
CA LYS A 34 14.03 -2.58 1.56
C LYS A 34 14.92 -3.61 0.87
N ASN A 35 14.73 -4.88 1.19
CA ASN A 35 15.45 -6.00 0.59
C ASN A 35 14.88 -6.41 -0.78
N ASP A 36 13.56 -6.39 -0.98
CA ASP A 36 12.90 -6.84 -2.23
C ASP A 36 12.72 -5.72 -3.27
N LYS A 37 12.55 -4.47 -2.83
CA LYS A 37 12.09 -3.35 -3.66
C LYS A 37 12.98 -2.12 -3.48
N ARG A 38 13.37 -1.53 -4.60
CA ARG A 38 13.97 -0.18 -4.61
C ARG A 38 12.88 0.89 -4.50
N PHE A 39 12.55 1.31 -3.28
CA PHE A 39 11.72 2.49 -3.01
C PHE A 39 12.53 3.57 -2.27
N GLY A 40 11.98 4.79 -2.18
CA GLY A 40 12.60 5.91 -1.47
C GLY A 40 12.17 5.99 -0.01
N HIS A 41 10.85 5.98 0.23
CA HIS A 41 10.28 5.93 1.58
C HIS A 41 8.92 5.23 1.59
N MET A 42 8.54 4.66 2.74
CA MET A 42 7.18 4.22 3.03
C MET A 42 6.39 5.39 3.62
N ASN A 43 5.20 5.63 3.11
CA ASN A 43 4.30 6.67 3.59
C ASN A 43 3.04 6.04 4.20
N ILE A 44 2.82 6.22 5.50
CA ILE A 44 1.64 5.71 6.21
C ILE A 44 0.46 6.66 6.01
N ILE A 45 -0.70 6.11 5.68
CA ILE A 45 -1.90 6.86 5.34
C ILE A 45 -2.91 6.83 6.49
N GLY A 46 -2.96 7.92 7.24
CA GLY A 46 -3.90 8.13 8.33
C GLY A 46 -3.69 7.17 9.51
N ASN A 47 -4.72 7.03 10.33
CA ASN A 47 -4.68 6.19 11.54
C ASN A 47 -4.91 4.71 11.23
N ALA A 48 -4.55 3.84 12.18
CA ALA A 48 -4.83 2.42 12.11
C ALA A 48 -6.35 2.12 12.01
N THR A 49 -6.68 1.17 11.14
CA THR A 49 -8.05 0.76 10.81
C THR A 49 -8.23 -0.74 11.01
N THR A 50 -9.48 -1.19 10.91
CA THR A 50 -9.76 -2.62 10.81
C THR A 50 -9.15 -3.20 9.54
N LYS A 51 -8.89 -4.50 9.54
CA LYS A 51 -8.40 -5.21 8.35
C LYS A 51 -9.28 -4.96 7.13
N GLU A 52 -10.60 -5.14 7.29
CA GLU A 52 -11.58 -4.94 6.22
C GLU A 52 -11.55 -3.51 5.67
N GLY A 53 -11.46 -2.50 6.55
CA GLY A 53 -11.34 -1.11 6.14
C GLY A 53 -10.04 -0.81 5.40
N ALA A 54 -8.95 -1.48 5.79
CA ALA A 54 -7.67 -1.36 5.11
C ALA A 54 -7.69 -2.04 3.74
N GLU A 55 -8.24 -3.25 3.62
CA GLU A 55 -8.40 -3.99 2.36
C GLU A 55 -9.29 -3.22 1.36
N LYS A 56 -10.39 -2.64 1.85
CA LYS A 56 -11.27 -1.79 1.04
C LYS A 56 -10.51 -0.56 0.52
N TRP A 57 -9.80 0.14 1.41
CA TRP A 57 -8.99 1.29 1.03
C TRP A 57 -7.93 0.95 -0.01
N GLU A 58 -7.23 -0.19 0.15
CA GLU A 58 -6.21 -0.64 -0.79
C GLU A 58 -6.81 -0.85 -2.19
N THR A 59 -7.96 -1.53 -2.25
CA THR A 59 -8.67 -1.80 -3.49
C THR A 59 -9.11 -0.50 -4.17
N GLU A 60 -9.70 0.42 -3.41
CA GLU A 60 -10.12 1.74 -3.91
C GLU A 60 -8.92 2.58 -4.40
N ARG A 61 -7.80 2.52 -3.68
CA ARG A 61 -6.59 3.25 -4.04
C ARG A 61 -5.93 2.71 -5.30
N LEU A 62 -5.89 1.38 -5.47
CA LEU A 62 -5.38 0.73 -6.68
C LEU A 62 -6.28 0.99 -7.88
N LYS A 63 -7.60 0.95 -7.69
CA LYS A 63 -8.57 1.33 -8.71
C LYS A 63 -8.36 2.79 -9.15
N GLN A 64 -8.29 3.72 -8.20
CA GLN A 64 -8.03 5.14 -8.50
C GLN A 64 -6.70 5.34 -9.23
N TYR A 65 -5.64 4.60 -8.87
CA TYR A 65 -4.39 4.67 -9.61
C TYR A 65 -4.58 4.19 -11.05
N ALA A 66 -5.25 3.06 -11.25
CA ALA A 66 -5.53 2.49 -12.56
C ALA A 66 -6.37 3.41 -13.44
N ASP A 67 -7.43 4.03 -12.90
CA ASP A 67 -8.26 5.02 -13.60
C ASP A 67 -7.40 6.19 -14.15
N ASN A 68 -6.42 6.64 -13.36
CA ASN A 68 -5.51 7.72 -13.77
C ASN A 68 -4.33 7.25 -14.65
N HIS A 69 -4.08 5.94 -14.75
CA HIS A 69 -2.91 5.37 -15.43
C HIS A 69 -3.29 4.39 -16.55
N ASN A 70 -4.43 4.61 -17.23
CA ASN A 70 -4.89 3.80 -18.35
C ASN A 70 -5.04 2.30 -17.99
N GLY A 71 -5.61 2.01 -16.81
CA GLY A 71 -5.81 0.65 -16.31
C GLY A 71 -4.56 0.00 -15.73
N LYS A 72 -3.41 0.68 -15.70
CA LYS A 72 -2.15 0.11 -15.18
C LYS A 72 -2.12 0.18 -13.65
N LEU A 73 -1.66 -0.89 -13.02
CA LEU A 73 -1.36 -0.92 -11.58
C LEU A 73 -0.03 -0.21 -11.27
N PRO A 74 0.22 0.14 -10.00
CA PRO A 74 1.54 0.60 -9.56
C PRO A 74 2.63 -0.41 -9.96
N PRO A 75 3.81 0.04 -10.39
CA PRO A 75 4.84 -0.82 -10.99
C PRO A 75 5.28 -2.03 -10.16
N LYS A 76 5.09 -2.00 -8.84
CA LYS A 76 5.47 -3.08 -7.91
C LYS A 76 4.27 -3.81 -7.31
N ASN A 77 3.03 -3.42 -7.64
CA ASN A 77 1.84 -4.23 -7.35
C ASN A 77 1.67 -5.24 -8.48
N LYS A 78 1.77 -6.53 -8.15
CA LYS A 78 1.54 -7.63 -9.11
C LYS A 78 0.05 -7.89 -9.34
N THR A 79 -0.78 -7.56 -8.36
CA THR A 79 -2.22 -7.82 -8.34
C THR A 79 -2.98 -6.59 -7.84
N SER A 80 -4.29 -6.56 -8.12
CA SER A 80 -5.21 -5.50 -7.68
C SER A 80 -5.46 -5.52 -6.16
N ASN A 81 -4.96 -6.52 -5.44
CA ASN A 81 -5.13 -6.71 -4.00
C ASN A 81 -3.81 -7.21 -3.38
N GLY A 82 -2.77 -6.36 -3.30
CA GLY A 82 -1.61 -6.48 -2.39
C GLY A 82 -0.76 -7.76 -2.32
N LYS A 83 -1.19 -8.87 -2.91
CA LYS A 83 -0.72 -10.24 -2.72
C LYS A 83 0.03 -10.74 -3.94
#